data_AF-A0A0M3JID5-F1
#
_entry.id   AF-A0A0M3JID5-F1
#
_cell.length_a   1.000
_cell.length_b   1.000
_cell.length_c   1.000
_cell.angle_alpha   90.00
_cell.angle_beta   90.00
_cell.angle_gamma   90.00
#
_symmetry.space_group_name_H-M   'P 1'
#
loop_
_entity.id
_entity.type
_entity.pdbx_description
1 polymer ?
#
loop_
_entity_poly.entity_id
_entity_poly.type
_entity_poly.pdbx_seq_one_letter_code
_entity_poly.pdbx_strand_id
1 'polypeptide(L)'
;LNETNPSITLLYVTPEKIAASDKLNNTFVSLHRRGLLTRFVIDEAHCISQWGHDFRPDYTKLHSLRKVYANPRVPIMALTATATPKIATDARDHLSITNSKL
;
A
#
# COMPACT_ATOMS: atom_id res chain seq x y z
N LEU A 1 20.62 2.76 -25.25
CA LEU A 1 19.47 3.45 -24.64
C LEU A 1 19.25 2.84 -23.26
N ASN A 2 20.07 3.25 -22.29
CA ASN A 2 20.04 2.79 -20.90
C ASN A 2 19.17 3.78 -20.11
N GLU A 3 17.85 3.68 -20.20
CA GLU A 3 17.02 4.39 -19.22
C GLU A 3 17.09 3.63 -17.90
N THR A 4 18.06 4.03 -17.06
CA THR A 4 18.29 3.49 -15.72
C THR A 4 17.25 3.99 -14.71
N ASN A 5 16.37 4.92 -15.10
CA ASN A 5 15.28 5.42 -14.29
C ASN A 5 13.94 5.25 -15.01
N PRO A 6 12.88 4.85 -14.30
CA PRO A 6 11.54 4.75 -14.88
C PRO A 6 11.04 6.14 -15.29
N SER A 7 10.49 6.24 -16.50
CA SER A 7 9.76 7.43 -16.96
C SER A 7 8.35 7.53 -16.34
N ILE A 8 7.82 6.41 -15.84
CA ILE A 8 6.53 6.33 -15.14
C ILE A 8 6.71 6.81 -13.69
N THR A 9 5.90 7.77 -13.29
CA THR A 9 5.89 8.34 -11.93
C THR A 9 4.77 7.79 -11.05
N LEU A 10 3.66 7.32 -11.65
CA LEU A 10 2.49 6.81 -10.94
C LEU A 10 1.96 5.54 -11.61
N LEU A 11 1.77 4.51 -10.81
CA LEU A 11 1.24 3.22 -11.24
C LEU A 11 0.06 2.81 -10.36
N TYR A 12 -1.12 2.73 -10.94
CA TYR A 12 -2.31 2.21 -10.27
C TYR A 12 -2.36 0.69 -10.35
N VAL A 13 -2.64 0.05 -9.23
CA VAL A 13 -2.78 -1.41 -9.11
C VAL A 13 -3.90 -1.73 -8.13
N THR A 14 -4.54 -2.87 -8.35
CA THR A 14 -5.54 -3.38 -7.40
C THR A 14 -4.87 -4.26 -6.33
N PRO A 15 -5.44 -4.38 -5.11
CA PRO A 15 -4.90 -5.24 -4.06
C PRO A 15 -4.76 -6.72 -4.49
N GLU A 16 -5.71 -7.22 -5.29
CA GLU A 16 -5.71 -8.58 -5.82
C GLU A 16 -4.50 -8.81 -6.72
N LYS A 17 -4.10 -7.79 -7.50
CA LYS A 17 -2.92 -7.87 -8.37
C LYS A 17 -1.63 -7.95 -7.55
N ILE A 18 -1.54 -7.20 -6.45
CA ILE A 18 -0.41 -7.26 -5.51
C ILE A 18 -0.35 -8.66 -4.87
N ALA A 19 -1.49 -9.21 -4.48
CA ALA A 19 -1.57 -10.52 -3.84
C ALA A 19 -1.24 -11.68 -4.79
N ALA A 20 -1.56 -11.58 -6.08
CA ALA A 20 -1.47 -12.69 -7.03
C ALA A 20 -0.26 -12.64 -7.98
N SER A 21 0.43 -11.49 -8.12
CA SER A 21 1.43 -11.30 -9.18
C SER A 21 2.87 -11.22 -8.68
N ASP A 22 3.58 -12.33 -8.74
CA ASP A 22 5.02 -12.38 -8.44
C ASP A 22 5.84 -11.45 -9.34
N LYS A 23 5.46 -11.33 -10.62
CA LYS A 23 6.13 -10.43 -11.56
C LYS A 23 6.04 -8.96 -11.11
N LEU A 24 4.87 -8.53 -10.63
CA LEU A 24 4.69 -7.18 -10.10
C LEU A 24 5.51 -7.00 -8.82
N ASN A 25 5.43 -7.94 -7.89
CA ASN A 25 6.16 -7.88 -6.62
C ASN A 25 7.68 -7.86 -6.83
N ASN A 26 8.20 -8.67 -7.75
CA ASN A 26 9.62 -8.66 -8.15
C ASN A 26 10.04 -7.30 -8.74
N THR A 27 9.15 -6.64 -9.47
CA THR A 27 9.38 -5.30 -10.00
C THR A 27 9.48 -4.28 -8.86
N PHE A 28 8.58 -4.32 -7.89
CA PHE A 28 8.64 -3.46 -6.70
C PHE A 28 9.88 -3.71 -5.85
N VAL A 29 10.29 -4.97 -5.65
CA VAL A 29 11.53 -5.32 -4.94
C VAL A 29 12.76 -4.77 -5.68
N SER A 30 12.80 -4.88 -7.01
CA SER A 30 13.89 -4.31 -7.82
C SER A 30 13.96 -2.78 -7.69
N LEU A 31 12.81 -2.09 -7.77
CA LEU A 31 12.74 -0.63 -7.60
C LEU A 31 13.17 -0.21 -6.19
N HIS A 32 12.74 -0.94 -5.16
CA HIS A 32 13.11 -0.68 -3.77
C HIS A 32 14.62 -0.82 -3.53
N ARG A 33 15.24 -1.91 -4.02
CA ARG A 33 16.70 -2.13 -3.92
C ARG A 33 17.52 -1.03 -4.60
N ARG A 34 16.95 -0.40 -5.63
CA ARG A 34 17.57 0.70 -6.38
C ARG A 34 17.24 2.09 -5.80
N GLY A 35 16.44 2.18 -4.73
CA GLY A 35 16.01 3.45 -4.16
C GLY A 35 15.00 4.24 -5.02
N LEU A 36 14.32 3.57 -5.95
CA LEU A 36 13.39 4.19 -6.91
C LEU A 36 11.92 4.02 -6.53
N LEU A 37 11.62 3.27 -5.47
CA LEU A 37 10.26 3.11 -4.96
C LEU A 37 10.00 4.13 -3.85
N THR A 38 9.30 5.22 -4.19
CA THR A 38 9.20 6.40 -3.33
C THR A 38 8.10 6.31 -2.28
N ARG A 39 6.95 5.71 -2.60
CA ARG A 39 5.77 5.66 -1.71
C ARG A 39 4.76 4.61 -2.18
N PHE A 40 4.04 4.01 -1.23
CA PHE A 40 2.76 3.38 -1.49
C PHE A 40 1.60 4.30 -1.11
N VAL A 41 0.63 4.42 -2.00
CA VAL A 41 -0.61 5.15 -1.77
C VAL A 41 -1.76 4.14 -1.80
N ILE A 42 -2.48 4.02 -0.68
CA ILE A 42 -3.62 3.13 -0.52
C ILE A 42 -4.86 4.01 -0.55
N ASP A 43 -5.54 4.00 -1.69
CA ASP A 43 -6.82 4.68 -1.85
C ASP A 43 -7.96 3.79 -1.36
N GLU A 44 -9.05 4.42 -0.94
CA GLU A 44 -10.20 3.78 -0.28
C GLU A 44 -9.81 2.86 0.88
N ALA A 45 -8.95 3.36 1.76
CA ALA A 45 -8.42 2.64 2.90
C ALA A 45 -9.50 2.07 3.84
N HIS A 46 -10.72 2.60 3.81
CA HIS A 46 -11.86 2.06 4.56
C HIS A 46 -12.19 0.60 4.18
N CYS A 47 -11.85 0.16 2.95
CA CYS A 47 -12.08 -1.20 2.47
C CYS A 47 -11.36 -2.29 3.29
N ILE A 48 -10.34 -1.93 4.07
CA ILE A 48 -9.58 -2.90 4.88
C ILE A 48 -10.35 -3.36 6.12
N SER A 49 -11.31 -2.55 6.60
CA SER A 49 -12.03 -2.82 7.83
C SER A 49 -13.24 -3.71 7.57
N GLN A 50 -13.35 -4.82 8.29
CA GLN A 50 -14.53 -5.70 8.24
C GLN A 50 -15.81 -5.02 8.75
N TRP A 51 -15.67 -3.91 9.47
CA TRP A 51 -16.78 -3.10 9.96
C TRP A 51 -17.25 -2.07 8.93
N GLY A 52 -16.54 -1.93 7.81
CA GLY A 52 -16.93 -1.09 6.68
C GLY A 52 -17.96 -1.77 5.79
N HIS A 53 -18.79 -0.98 5.12
CA HIS A 53 -19.80 -1.49 4.17
C HIS A 53 -19.17 -2.09 2.90
N ASP A 54 -17.98 -1.60 2.51
CA ASP A 54 -17.24 -2.03 1.32
C ASP A 54 -15.98 -2.85 1.66
N PHE A 55 -16.06 -3.73 2.65
CA PHE A 55 -14.93 -4.57 3.04
C PHE A 55 -14.41 -5.42 1.86
N ARG A 56 -13.09 -5.35 1.62
CA ARG A 56 -12.38 -6.16 0.62
C ARG A 56 -11.25 -6.94 1.27
N PRO A 57 -11.34 -8.28 1.34
CA PRO A 57 -10.34 -9.12 1.99
C PRO A 57 -8.90 -8.88 1.51
N ASP A 58 -8.69 -8.60 0.22
CA ASP A 58 -7.35 -8.39 -0.33
C ASP A 58 -6.66 -7.12 0.19
N TYR A 59 -7.40 -6.13 0.70
CA TYR A 59 -6.81 -4.97 1.38
C TYR A 59 -6.05 -5.38 2.66
N THR A 60 -6.52 -6.41 3.37
CA THR A 60 -5.85 -6.89 4.59
C THR A 60 -4.43 -7.42 4.31
N LYS A 61 -4.17 -7.88 3.09
CA LYS A 61 -2.86 -8.39 2.66
C LYS A 61 -1.83 -7.26 2.48
N LEU A 62 -2.28 -6.00 2.33
CA LEU A 62 -1.40 -4.83 2.17
C LEU A 62 -0.55 -4.53 3.41
N HIS A 63 -0.93 -5.06 4.57
CA HIS A 63 -0.09 -5.16 5.77
C HIS A 63 1.34 -5.64 5.45
N SER A 64 1.49 -6.60 4.52
CA SER A 64 2.79 -7.18 4.14
C SER A 64 3.77 -6.16 3.58
N LEU A 65 3.28 -5.07 2.94
CA LEU A 65 4.11 -4.01 2.39
C LEU A 65 5.00 -3.37 3.46
N ARG A 66 4.51 -3.23 4.71
CA ARG A 66 5.29 -2.73 5.84
C ARG A 66 6.50 -3.60 6.15
N LYS A 67 6.32 -4.92 6.09
CA LYS A 67 7.36 -5.91 6.42
C LYS A 67 8.39 -6.00 5.30
N VAL A 68 7.93 -6.13 4.05
CA VAL A 68 8.80 -6.34 2.88
C VAL A 68 9.65 -5.10 2.59
N TYR A 69 9.08 -3.90 2.74
CA TYR A 69 9.74 -2.63 2.38
C TYR A 69 10.16 -1.82 3.61
N ALA A 70 10.62 -2.51 4.67
CA ALA A 70 11.00 -1.90 5.95
C ALA A 70 12.39 -1.24 5.93
N ASN A 71 13.32 -1.68 5.09
CA ASN A 71 14.71 -1.21 5.08
C ASN A 71 15.29 -1.03 3.65
N PRO A 72 15.48 0.21 3.16
CA PRO A 72 15.01 1.45 3.77
C PRO A 72 13.48 1.50 3.79
N ARG A 73 12.91 2.16 4.81
CA ARG A 73 11.44 2.21 4.99
C ARG A 73 10.79 2.99 3.85
N VAL A 74 9.89 2.34 3.12
CA VAL A 74 9.02 3.03 2.14
C VAL A 74 7.81 3.63 2.87
N PRO A 75 7.55 4.94 2.72
CA PRO A 75 6.36 5.57 3.28
C PRO A 75 5.06 4.97 2.70
N ILE A 76 4.05 4.84 3.56
CA ILE A 76 2.68 4.47 3.17
C ILE A 76 1.78 5.66 3.49
N MET A 77 0.99 6.09 2.51
CA MET A 77 -0.11 7.03 2.66
C MET A 77 -1.41 6.27 2.43
N ALA A 78 -2.39 6.46 3.30
CA ALA A 78 -3.72 5.87 3.17
C ALA A 78 -4.76 6.99 3.13
N LEU A 79 -5.70 6.92 2.20
CA LEU A 79 -6.73 7.94 1.97
C LEU A 79 -8.12 7.30 1.98
N THR A 80 -9.10 8.03 2.48
CA THR A 80 -10.51 7.65 2.39
C THR A 80 -11.39 8.86 2.74
N ALA A 81 -12.58 8.92 2.15
CA ALA A 81 -13.58 9.96 2.44
C ALA A 81 -14.66 9.53 3.44
N THR A 82 -14.90 8.22 3.61
CA THR A 82 -16.11 7.68 4.24
C THR A 82 -15.86 6.90 5.55
N ALA A 83 -14.64 6.93 6.09
CA ALA A 83 -14.32 6.19 7.31
C ALA A 83 -14.89 6.85 8.57
N THR A 84 -15.69 6.09 9.33
CA THR A 84 -16.00 6.42 10.72
C THR A 84 -14.72 6.33 11.58
N PRO A 85 -14.66 6.96 12.76
CA PRO A 85 -13.48 6.87 13.64
C PRO A 85 -13.04 5.43 13.95
N LYS A 86 -14.00 4.51 14.08
CA LYS A 86 -13.74 3.08 14.28
C LYS A 86 -13.05 2.44 13.06
N ILE A 87 -13.57 2.71 11.86
CA ILE A 87 -13.00 2.20 10.60
C ILE A 87 -11.61 2.79 10.35
N ALA A 88 -11.42 4.08 10.63
CA ALA A 88 -10.16 4.76 10.44
C ALA A 88 -9.07 4.20 11.37
N THR A 89 -9.42 3.96 12.65
CA THR A 89 -8.56 3.28 13.62
C THR A 89 -8.20 1.86 13.16
N ASP A 90 -9.19 1.07 12.74
CA ASP A 90 -8.98 -0.30 12.27
C ASP A 90 -8.06 -0.34 11.03
N ALA A 91 -8.25 0.60 10.09
CA ALA A 91 -7.40 0.73 8.91
C ALA A 91 -5.96 1.12 9.26
N ARG A 92 -5.80 2.08 10.18
CA ARG A 92 -4.50 2.51 10.69
C ARG A 92 -3.74 1.34 11.32
N ASP A 93 -4.42 0.54 12.13
CA ASP A 93 -3.82 -0.57 12.86
C ASP A 93 -3.41 -1.71 11.91
N HIS A 94 -4.26 -2.08 10.96
CA HIS A 94 -3.93 -3.06 9.90
C HIS A 94 -2.72 -2.64 9.06
N LEU A 95 -2.62 -1.36 8.72
CA LEU A 95 -1.50 -0.81 7.93
C LEU A 95 -0.29 -0.39 8.78
N SER A 96 -0.36 -0.56 10.09
CA SER A 96 0.66 -0.17 11.07
C SER A 96 1.16 1.26 10.84
N ILE A 97 0.25 2.22 10.65
CA ILE A 97 0.58 3.64 10.43
C ILE A 97 0.59 4.37 11.78
N THR A 98 1.77 4.59 12.33
CA THR A 98 1.96 5.39 13.55
C THR A 98 1.77 6.89 13.26
N ASN A 99 1.14 7.63 14.19
CA ASN A 99 0.90 9.07 14.09
C ASN A 99 0.10 9.49 12.84
N SER A 100 -0.97 8.76 12.54
CA SER A 100 -1.91 9.09 11.46
C SER A 100 -3.13 9.86 11.99
N LYS A 101 -3.76 10.65 11.12
CA LYS A 101 -5.12 11.21 11.33
C LYS A 101 -6.23 10.27 10.83
N LEU A 102 -5.87 9.17 10.14
CA LEU A 102 -6.70 7.96 10.13
C LEU A 102 -6.80 7.44 11.55
#